data_AF-A0A0S2ERL7-F1
#
_entry.id   AF-A0A0S2ERL7-F1
#
_cell.length_a   1.000
_cell.length_b   1.000
_cell.length_c   1.000
_cell.angle_alpha   90.00
_cell.angle_beta   90.00
_cell.angle_gamma   90.00
#
_symmetry.space_group_name_H-M   'P 1'
#
loop_
_entity.id
_entity.type
_entity.pdbx_description
1 polymer ?
#
loop_
_entity_poly.entity_id
_entity_poly.type
_entity_poly.pdbx_seq_one_letter_code
_entity_poly.pdbx_strand_id
1 'polypeptide(L)'
;MSAIRTEIADDLDLDPGQPDRPSALFDMAAEELGSLFRGGEPLPLREGDIPPPANEGSAILVAPSTDLIEPAANLPVDAPGGDWTQTLTMVEQAAGTIRSYEKRFAQLEKQNRSLADRSAEEHQRAQAQILSLEERLKQADEKIAGAEVALRNAEYNEWETTVRAKRAEQRAEEAEARARQAEAYLRRVHELLAGLS
;
A
#
# COMPACT_ATOMS: atom_id res chain seq x y z
N MET A 1 -51.64 -2.40 35.54
CA MET A 1 -50.17 -2.36 35.42
C MET A 1 -49.82 -2.33 33.95
N SER A 2 -48.94 -1.38 33.55
CA SER A 2 -48.24 -1.24 32.25
C SER A 2 -49.10 -0.74 31.06
N ALA A 3 -49.09 0.57 30.73
CA ALA A 3 -48.10 1.35 29.94
C ALA A 3 -48.34 1.19 28.41
N ILE A 4 -49.13 2.05 27.75
CA ILE A 4 -48.74 3.30 27.04
C ILE A 4 -47.43 3.17 26.24
N ARG A 5 -47.53 3.06 24.91
CA ARG A 5 -46.64 3.81 23.99
C ARG A 5 -47.31 4.06 22.64
N THR A 6 -47.47 5.35 22.40
CA THR A 6 -48.00 6.08 21.26
C THR A 6 -47.07 5.92 20.05
N GLU A 7 -47.60 5.52 18.90
CA GLU A 7 -46.94 5.71 17.61
C GLU A 7 -47.18 7.16 17.18
N ILE A 8 -46.14 7.98 17.33
CA ILE A 8 -46.07 9.32 16.76
C ILE A 8 -45.35 9.16 15.43
N ALA A 9 -46.12 9.28 14.35
CA ALA A 9 -45.62 9.64 13.04
C ALA A 9 -45.11 11.08 13.16
N ASP A 10 -43.79 11.27 13.03
CA ASP A 10 -43.20 12.59 12.86
C ASP A 10 -42.77 12.74 11.41
N ASP A 11 -43.27 13.84 10.86
CA ASP A 11 -43.08 14.38 9.53
C ASP A 11 -41.61 14.56 9.17
N LEU A 12 -41.18 13.95 8.06
CA LEU A 12 -40.02 14.39 7.29
C LEU A 12 -40.55 15.14 6.06
N ASP A 13 -40.85 16.42 6.25
CA ASP A 13 -41.02 17.39 5.18
C ASP A 13 -39.71 17.49 4.38
N LEU A 14 -39.64 16.76 3.28
CA LEU A 14 -38.62 16.92 2.25
C LEU A 14 -39.08 18.00 1.27
N ASP A 15 -38.50 19.20 1.41
CA ASP A 15 -38.64 20.32 0.48
C ASP A 15 -38.01 19.97 -0.89
N PRO A 16 -38.79 19.86 -1.99
CA PRO A 16 -38.29 19.43 -3.29
C PRO A 16 -37.65 20.56 -4.12
N GLY A 17 -37.32 21.71 -3.51
CA GLY A 17 -36.96 22.94 -4.22
C GLY A 17 -35.48 23.29 -4.38
N GLN A 18 -34.52 22.53 -3.84
CA GLN A 18 -33.13 23.00 -3.77
C GLN A 18 -32.21 22.32 -4.81
N PRO A 19 -31.72 23.03 -5.85
CA PRO A 19 -30.75 22.48 -6.79
C PRO A 19 -29.40 22.27 -6.11
N ASP A 20 -28.82 21.10 -6.35
CA ASP A 20 -27.52 20.63 -5.87
C ASP A 20 -26.46 21.73 -5.95
N ARG A 21 -26.03 22.21 -4.79
CA ARG A 21 -24.76 22.94 -4.68
C ARG A 21 -23.65 21.90 -4.62
N PRO A 22 -22.69 21.88 -5.55
CA PRO A 22 -21.53 21.02 -5.42
C PRO A 22 -20.74 21.42 -4.18
N SER A 23 -20.41 20.42 -3.37
CA SER A 23 -19.59 20.54 -2.17
C SER A 23 -18.31 21.32 -2.47
N ALA A 24 -18.14 22.48 -1.81
CA ALA A 24 -16.95 23.33 -1.87
C ALA A 24 -15.70 22.70 -1.21
N LEU A 25 -15.65 21.37 -1.11
CA LEU A 25 -14.53 20.62 -0.53
C LEU A 25 -13.53 20.14 -1.61
N PHE A 26 -13.87 20.29 -2.90
CA PHE A 26 -13.04 19.82 -4.02
C PHE A 26 -12.54 20.94 -4.95
N ASP A 27 -12.67 22.20 -4.54
CA ASP A 27 -12.10 23.36 -5.26
C ASP A 27 -10.64 23.67 -4.83
N MET A 28 -9.87 22.63 -4.50
CA MET A 28 -8.41 22.75 -4.50
C MET A 28 -7.93 22.61 -5.93
N ALA A 29 -7.52 23.74 -6.52
CA ALA A 29 -6.96 23.81 -7.86
C ALA A 29 -5.82 22.80 -8.03
N ALA A 30 -5.74 22.18 -9.22
CA ALA A 30 -4.67 21.24 -9.60
C ALA A 30 -3.25 21.82 -9.43
N GLU A 31 -3.11 23.15 -9.33
CA GLU A 31 -1.85 23.83 -9.03
C GLU A 31 -1.39 23.67 -7.57
N GLU A 32 -2.30 23.57 -6.58
CA GLU A 32 -1.91 23.39 -5.17
C GLU A 32 -1.43 21.97 -4.87
N LEU A 33 -2.05 20.95 -5.47
CA LEU A 33 -1.55 19.57 -5.41
C LEU A 33 -0.19 19.43 -6.13
N GLY A 34 0.05 20.23 -7.18
CA GLY A 34 1.33 20.29 -7.86
C GLY A 34 2.46 20.88 -6.99
N SER A 35 2.14 21.80 -6.08
CA SER A 35 3.13 22.44 -5.19
C SER A 35 3.57 21.57 -4.01
N LEU A 36 2.72 20.63 -3.57
CA LEU A 36 3.03 19.67 -2.50
C LEU A 36 4.07 18.61 -2.92
N PHE A 37 4.20 18.33 -4.22
CA PHE A 37 5.15 17.35 -4.76
C PHE A 37 6.36 17.98 -5.48
N ARG A 38 6.39 19.31 -5.65
CA ARG A 38 7.44 20.03 -6.39
C ARG A 38 8.40 20.79 -5.46
N GLY A 39 8.74 20.18 -4.32
CA GLY A 39 9.70 20.69 -3.34
C GLY A 39 10.85 19.73 -3.03
N GLY A 40 10.96 18.60 -3.74
CA GLY A 40 12.11 17.71 -3.61
C GLY A 40 13.27 18.24 -4.46
N GLU A 41 14.16 19.03 -3.87
CA GLU A 41 15.49 19.26 -4.43
C GLU A 41 16.10 17.91 -4.83
N PRO A 42 16.65 17.76 -6.06
CA PRO A 42 17.47 16.61 -6.38
C PRO A 42 18.74 16.73 -5.54
N LEU A 43 18.82 15.93 -4.48
CA LEU A 43 20.06 15.75 -3.72
C LEU A 43 21.20 15.50 -4.73
N PRO A 44 22.32 16.23 -4.63
CA PRO A 44 23.47 15.95 -5.47
C PRO A 44 23.92 14.53 -5.17
N LEU A 45 23.78 13.65 -6.16
CA LEU A 45 24.43 12.34 -6.16
C LEU A 45 25.93 12.60 -6.08
N ARG A 46 26.45 12.56 -4.85
CA ARG A 46 27.89 12.56 -4.56
C ARG A 46 28.43 11.23 -5.06
N GLU A 47 28.86 11.27 -6.32
CA GLU A 47 29.66 10.27 -6.99
C GLU A 47 30.96 10.10 -6.17
N GLY A 48 30.98 9.10 -5.29
CA GLY A 48 32.11 8.91 -4.38
C GLY A 48 31.91 7.98 -3.19
N ASP A 49 30.70 7.66 -2.76
CA ASP A 49 30.47 6.76 -1.62
C ASP A 49 29.41 5.68 -1.95
N ILE A 50 29.73 4.81 -2.91
CA ILE A 50 29.09 3.49 -2.99
C ILE A 50 29.93 2.56 -2.10
N PRO A 51 29.49 2.20 -0.88
CA PRO A 51 30.13 1.09 -0.19
C PRO A 51 29.96 -0.17 -1.07
N PRO A 52 31.02 -0.96 -1.28
CA PRO A 52 30.95 -2.15 -2.13
C PRO A 52 29.82 -3.08 -1.68
N PRO A 53 29.25 -3.89 -2.60
CA PRO A 53 28.18 -4.83 -2.25
C PRO A 53 28.66 -5.65 -1.05
N ALA A 54 27.85 -5.63 0.02
CA ALA A 54 28.06 -6.42 1.21
C ALA A 54 28.22 -7.88 0.77
N ASN A 55 29.48 -8.28 0.72
CA ASN A 55 29.91 -9.65 0.54
C ASN A 55 29.18 -10.48 1.59
N GLU A 56 28.69 -11.63 1.16
CA GLU A 56 28.11 -12.70 1.97
C GLU A 56 28.72 -12.75 3.37
N GLY A 57 27.93 -12.44 4.39
CA GLY A 57 28.45 -12.43 5.75
C GLY A 57 27.57 -11.74 6.78
N SER A 58 26.42 -12.32 7.11
CA SER A 58 25.95 -12.25 8.51
C SER A 58 26.30 -13.56 9.21
N ALA A 59 27.59 -13.90 9.16
CA ALA A 59 28.20 -14.63 10.23
C ALA A 59 28.15 -13.68 11.43
N ILE A 60 27.34 -14.02 12.43
CA ILE A 60 27.44 -13.44 13.76
C ILE A 60 28.90 -13.65 14.16
N LEU A 61 29.71 -12.59 14.10
CA LEU A 61 30.97 -12.50 14.80
C LEU A 61 30.63 -12.48 16.29
N VAL A 62 30.29 -13.66 16.82
CA VAL A 62 30.66 -14.01 18.18
C VAL A 62 32.16 -13.79 18.17
N ALA A 63 32.60 -12.69 18.76
CA ALA A 63 34.00 -12.51 19.07
C ALA A 63 34.44 -13.83 19.71
N PRO A 64 35.35 -14.61 19.09
CA PRO A 64 35.99 -15.64 19.84
C PRO A 64 36.86 -14.83 20.79
N SER A 65 36.42 -14.72 22.05
CA SER A 65 37.35 -14.46 23.13
C SER A 65 38.31 -15.65 23.16
N THR A 66 39.23 -15.68 22.20
CA THR A 66 40.40 -16.54 22.09
C THR A 66 41.48 -16.02 23.03
N ASP A 67 41.05 -15.61 24.22
CA ASP A 67 41.92 -15.35 25.35
C ASP A 67 41.47 -16.33 26.40
N LEU A 68 42.38 -17.26 26.72
CA LEU A 68 42.26 -18.33 27.72
C LEU A 68 41.58 -19.62 27.22
N ILE A 69 42.27 -20.38 26.37
CA ILE A 69 42.65 -21.78 26.66
C ILE A 69 43.92 -22.06 25.86
N GLU A 70 45.07 -21.83 26.48
CA GLU A 70 46.24 -22.66 26.17
C GLU A 70 45.91 -24.08 26.65
N PRO A 71 45.93 -25.11 25.80
CA PRO A 71 45.92 -26.47 26.28
C PRO A 71 47.30 -26.73 26.87
N ALA A 72 47.45 -26.55 28.18
CA ALA A 72 48.58 -27.08 28.92
C ALA A 72 48.50 -28.62 28.93
N ALA A 73 48.78 -29.21 27.76
CA ALA A 73 49.14 -30.60 27.60
C ALA A 73 50.59 -30.76 28.08
N ASN A 74 50.77 -30.71 29.39
CA ASN A 74 51.94 -31.27 30.05
C ASN A 74 51.41 -32.10 31.21
N LEU A 75 50.93 -33.30 30.87
CA LEU A 75 50.72 -34.36 31.85
C LEU A 75 52.08 -35.02 32.10
N PRO A 76 52.72 -34.83 33.26
CA PRO A 76 53.87 -35.64 33.63
C PRO A 76 53.36 -37.07 33.91
N VAL A 77 53.45 -37.91 32.90
CA VAL A 77 53.48 -39.36 33.07
C VAL A 77 54.89 -39.68 33.57
N ASP A 78 55.08 -39.66 34.89
CA ASP A 78 56.02 -40.50 35.65
C ASP A 78 56.21 -39.96 37.09
N ALA A 79 55.62 -40.63 38.08
CA ALA A 79 56.31 -41.05 39.32
C ALA A 79 55.36 -41.79 40.30
N PRO A 80 55.75 -42.97 40.79
CA PRO A 80 55.00 -43.73 41.80
C PRO A 80 55.25 -43.12 43.19
N GLY A 81 54.20 -42.57 43.80
CA GLY A 81 54.24 -41.82 45.07
C GLY A 81 53.67 -40.39 45.01
N GLY A 82 53.02 -40.04 43.89
CA GLY A 82 52.57 -38.69 43.53
C GLY A 82 51.71 -37.97 44.56
N ASP A 83 51.96 -36.66 44.63
CA ASP A 83 51.41 -35.70 45.57
C ASP A 83 49.88 -35.55 45.40
N TRP A 84 49.11 -36.33 46.15
CA TRP A 84 47.64 -36.35 46.13
C TRP A 84 47.00 -34.99 46.41
N THR A 85 47.72 -34.10 47.08
CA THR A 85 47.23 -32.75 47.37
C THR A 85 47.15 -31.90 46.10
N GLN A 86 48.11 -32.06 45.19
CA GLN A 86 48.12 -31.38 43.90
C GLN A 86 46.99 -31.89 42.98
N THR A 87 46.76 -33.21 42.95
CA THR A 87 45.68 -33.77 42.12
C THR A 87 44.30 -33.34 42.64
N LEU A 88 44.11 -33.29 43.97
CA LEU A 88 42.86 -32.82 44.57
C LEU A 88 42.59 -31.34 44.26
N THR A 89 43.59 -30.47 44.37
CA THR A 89 43.43 -29.03 44.03
C THR A 89 43.09 -28.82 42.56
N MET A 90 43.68 -29.60 41.64
CA MET A 90 43.31 -29.56 40.23
C MET A 90 41.87 -30.02 39.99
N VAL A 91 41.41 -31.08 40.68
CA VAL A 91 40.02 -31.54 40.61
C VAL A 91 39.05 -30.49 41.16
N GLU A 92 39.39 -29.84 42.27
CA GLU A 92 38.58 -28.75 42.84
C GLU A 92 38.49 -27.55 41.88
N GLN A 93 39.61 -27.18 41.25
CA GLN A 93 39.64 -26.13 40.24
C GLN A 93 38.78 -26.50 39.02
N ALA A 94 38.91 -27.73 38.50
CA ALA A 94 38.10 -28.23 37.39
C ALA A 94 36.60 -28.28 37.75
N ALA A 95 36.24 -28.71 38.96
CA ALA A 95 34.86 -28.67 39.43
C ALA A 95 34.34 -27.23 39.53
N GLY A 96 35.20 -26.28 39.93
CA GLY A 96 34.90 -24.85 39.93
C GLY A 96 34.61 -24.31 38.53
N THR A 97 35.45 -24.64 37.54
CA THR A 97 35.25 -24.21 36.16
C THR A 97 33.98 -24.82 35.56
N ILE A 98 33.72 -26.11 35.77
CA ILE A 98 32.48 -26.77 35.33
C ILE A 98 31.24 -26.04 35.85
N ARG A 99 31.17 -25.77 37.17
CA ARG A 99 30.06 -25.02 37.76
C ARG A 99 29.91 -23.60 37.18
N SER A 100 31.02 -22.96 36.83
CA SER A 100 30.98 -21.65 36.17
C SER A 100 30.41 -21.74 34.74
N TYR A 101 30.74 -22.79 34.00
CA TYR A 101 30.22 -23.04 32.66
C TYR A 101 28.75 -23.40 32.68
N GLU A 102 28.30 -24.22 33.64
CA GLU A 102 26.88 -24.54 33.85
C GLU A 102 26.05 -23.27 34.06
N LYS A 103 26.53 -22.34 34.90
CA LYS A 103 25.85 -21.05 35.11
C LYS A 103 25.78 -20.21 33.85
N ARG A 104 26.89 -20.12 33.10
CA ARG A 104 26.93 -19.39 31.82
C ARG A 104 26.01 -20.03 30.78
N PHE A 105 25.98 -21.36 30.72
CA PHE A 105 25.13 -22.11 29.81
C PHE A 105 23.65 -21.87 30.10
N ALA A 106 23.24 -21.96 31.37
CA ALA A 106 21.86 -21.62 31.78
C ALA A 106 21.48 -20.18 31.42
N GLN A 107 22.41 -19.23 31.55
CA GLN A 107 22.20 -17.85 31.14
C GLN A 107 22.06 -17.71 29.62
N LEU A 108 22.91 -18.38 28.84
CA LEU A 108 22.83 -18.40 27.37
C LEU A 108 21.53 -19.04 26.88
N GLU A 109 21.07 -20.13 27.49
CA GLU A 109 19.77 -20.72 27.16
C GLU A 109 18.62 -19.74 27.39
N LYS A 110 18.64 -19.03 28.52
CA LYS A 110 17.63 -18.01 28.82
C LYS A 110 17.64 -16.88 27.79
N GLN A 111 18.83 -16.41 27.41
CA GLN A 111 18.98 -15.40 26.37
C GLN A 111 18.50 -15.91 25.01
N ASN A 112 18.86 -17.13 24.64
CA ASN A 112 18.44 -17.75 23.38
C ASN A 112 16.91 -17.89 23.31
N ARG A 113 16.26 -18.36 24.38
CA ARG A 113 14.79 -18.39 24.45
C ARG A 113 14.18 -17.00 24.25
N SER A 114 14.71 -15.98 24.95
CA SER A 114 14.23 -14.59 24.79
C SER A 114 14.46 -13.99 23.39
N LEU A 115 15.47 -14.47 22.66
CA LEU A 115 15.72 -14.07 21.27
C LEU A 115 14.74 -14.76 20.33
N ALA A 116 14.50 -16.06 20.53
CA ALA A 116 13.53 -16.84 19.77
C ALA A 116 12.11 -16.26 19.94
N ASP A 117 11.71 -15.92 21.16
CA ASP A 117 10.40 -15.31 21.44
C ASP A 117 10.24 -13.97 20.71
N ARG A 118 11.26 -13.08 20.79
CA ARG A 118 11.25 -11.80 20.08
C ARG A 118 11.20 -11.97 18.57
N SER A 119 11.98 -12.89 18.03
CA SER A 119 11.97 -13.20 16.60
C SER A 119 10.60 -13.71 16.15
N ALA A 120 9.96 -14.60 16.93
CA ALA A 120 8.62 -15.08 16.64
C ALA A 120 7.58 -13.94 16.64
N GLU A 121 7.64 -13.03 17.61
CA GLU A 121 6.77 -11.84 17.65
C GLU A 121 6.99 -10.91 16.44
N GLU A 122 8.24 -10.65 16.08
CA GLU A 122 8.58 -9.82 14.92
C GLU A 122 8.08 -10.44 13.61
N HIS A 123 8.24 -11.76 13.46
CA HIS A 123 7.68 -12.50 12.33
C HIS A 123 6.15 -12.40 12.26
N GLN A 124 5.46 -12.52 13.39
CA GLN A 124 4.00 -12.37 13.44
C GLN A 124 3.56 -10.94 13.08
N ARG A 125 4.27 -9.91 13.57
CA ARG A 125 3.98 -8.51 13.22
C ARG A 125 4.19 -8.25 11.72
N ALA A 126 5.29 -8.75 11.17
CA ALA A 126 5.57 -8.63 9.73
C ALA A 126 4.49 -9.33 8.89
N GLN A 127 4.09 -10.55 9.26
CA GLN A 127 3.00 -11.27 8.58
C GLN A 127 1.68 -10.50 8.63
N ALA A 128 1.32 -9.95 9.79
CA ALA A 128 0.10 -9.14 9.93
C ALA A 128 0.14 -7.88 9.04
N GLN A 129 1.31 -7.23 8.94
CA GLN A 129 1.49 -6.08 8.04
C GLN A 129 1.38 -6.47 6.57
N ILE A 130 1.98 -7.61 6.17
CA ILE A 130 1.89 -8.13 4.80
C ILE A 130 0.42 -8.37 4.44
N LEU A 131 -0.33 -9.10 5.28
CA LEU A 131 -1.75 -9.36 5.03
C LEU A 131 -2.58 -8.08 4.94
N SER A 132 -2.28 -7.09 5.79
CA SER A 132 -2.94 -5.79 5.72
C SER A 132 -2.64 -5.04 4.41
N LEU A 133 -1.42 -5.12 3.91
CA LEU A 133 -1.03 -4.49 2.65
C LEU A 133 -1.63 -5.22 1.44
N GLU A 134 -1.68 -6.55 1.47
CA GLU A 134 -2.33 -7.37 0.44
C GLU A 134 -3.83 -7.04 0.32
N GLU A 135 -4.53 -6.92 1.45
CA GLU A 135 -5.94 -6.54 1.47
C GLU A 135 -6.16 -5.12 0.91
N ARG A 136 -5.29 -4.17 1.28
CA ARG A 136 -5.35 -2.80 0.74
C ARG A 136 -5.08 -2.76 -0.77
N LEU A 137 -4.16 -3.59 -1.26
CA LEU A 137 -3.85 -3.72 -2.68
C LEU A 137 -5.06 -4.28 -3.43
N LYS A 138 -5.68 -5.34 -2.91
CA LYS A 138 -6.89 -5.93 -3.48
C LYS A 138 -8.03 -4.90 -3.58
N GLN A 139 -8.26 -4.10 -2.54
CA GLN A 139 -9.26 -3.04 -2.55
C GLN A 139 -8.94 -1.93 -3.57
N ALA A 140 -7.65 -1.64 -3.80
CA ALA A 140 -7.24 -0.69 -4.83
C ALA A 140 -7.50 -1.26 -6.23
N ASP A 141 -7.18 -2.52 -6.48
CA ASP A 141 -7.43 -3.20 -7.75
C ASP A 141 -8.94 -3.26 -8.08
N GLU A 142 -9.78 -3.56 -7.09
CA GLU A 142 -11.24 -3.55 -7.26
C GLU A 142 -11.76 -2.15 -7.63
N LYS A 143 -11.21 -1.09 -7.03
CA LYS A 143 -11.55 0.30 -7.37
C LYS A 143 -11.12 0.67 -8.79
N ILE A 144 -9.92 0.25 -9.20
CA ILE A 144 -9.42 0.49 -10.55
C ILE A 144 -10.31 -0.23 -11.57
N ALA A 145 -10.61 -1.50 -11.35
CA ALA A 145 -11.51 -2.27 -12.22
C ALA A 145 -12.91 -1.62 -12.31
N GLY A 146 -13.45 -1.13 -11.19
CA GLY A 146 -14.70 -0.37 -11.17
C GLY A 146 -14.64 0.92 -12.00
N ALA A 147 -13.55 1.68 -11.86
CA ALA A 147 -13.32 2.91 -12.62
C ALA A 147 -13.16 2.66 -14.13
N GLU A 148 -12.48 1.58 -14.52
CA GLU A 148 -12.34 1.18 -15.93
C GLU A 148 -13.68 0.85 -16.58
N VAL A 149 -14.55 0.13 -15.86
CA VAL A 149 -15.91 -0.15 -16.33
C VAL A 149 -16.72 1.15 -16.46
N ALA A 150 -16.60 2.05 -15.49
CA ALA A 150 -17.28 3.34 -15.53
C ALA A 150 -16.82 4.18 -16.73
N LEU A 151 -15.52 4.20 -17.01
CA LEU A 151 -14.93 4.90 -18.16
C LEU A 151 -15.47 4.35 -19.48
N ARG A 152 -15.44 3.01 -19.66
CA ARG A 152 -15.99 2.38 -20.87
C ARG A 152 -17.47 2.70 -21.09
N ASN A 153 -18.26 2.73 -20.02
CA ASN A 153 -19.67 3.10 -20.10
C ASN A 153 -19.85 4.58 -20.49
N ALA A 154 -19.02 5.48 -19.96
CA ALA A 154 -19.03 6.88 -20.35
C ALA A 154 -18.68 7.07 -21.83
N GLU A 155 -17.62 6.42 -22.31
CA GLU A 155 -17.21 6.42 -23.73
C GLU A 155 -18.34 5.91 -24.64
N TYR A 156 -19.02 4.84 -24.23
CA TYR A 156 -20.17 4.30 -24.97
C TYR A 156 -21.33 5.30 -25.05
N ASN A 157 -21.66 5.95 -23.93
CA ASN A 157 -22.72 6.95 -23.89
C ASN A 157 -22.38 8.19 -24.74
N GLU A 158 -21.13 8.64 -24.72
CA GLU A 158 -20.65 9.73 -25.59
C GLU A 158 -20.74 9.36 -27.07
N TRP A 159 -20.36 8.14 -27.42
CA TRP A 159 -20.51 7.65 -28.78
C TRP A 159 -21.98 7.63 -29.20
N GLU A 160 -22.87 7.11 -28.34
CA GLU A 160 -24.29 7.00 -28.65
C GLU A 160 -24.95 8.39 -28.82
N THR A 161 -24.63 9.35 -27.94
CA THR A 161 -25.09 10.73 -28.05
C THR A 161 -24.59 11.41 -29.32
N THR A 162 -23.32 11.20 -29.67
CA THR A 162 -22.74 11.71 -30.93
C THR A 162 -23.47 11.15 -32.15
N VAL A 163 -23.77 9.84 -32.17
CA VAL A 163 -24.52 9.21 -33.26
C VAL A 163 -25.95 9.77 -33.35
N ARG A 164 -26.63 9.95 -32.22
CA ARG A 164 -27.97 10.56 -32.20
C ARG A 164 -27.94 11.99 -32.71
N ALA A 165 -26.95 12.79 -32.31
CA ALA A 165 -26.78 14.16 -32.76
C ALA A 165 -26.59 14.24 -34.27
N LYS A 166 -25.69 13.44 -34.84
CA LYS A 166 -25.49 13.36 -36.31
C LYS A 166 -26.75 12.98 -37.07
N ARG A 167 -27.54 12.03 -36.55
CA ARG A 167 -28.84 11.67 -37.17
C ARG A 167 -29.88 12.78 -37.07
N ALA A 168 -29.85 13.59 -36.00
CA ALA A 168 -30.74 14.73 -35.86
C ALA A 168 -30.36 15.86 -36.82
N GLU A 169 -29.07 16.12 -36.96
CA GLU A 169 -28.51 17.08 -37.93
C GLU A 169 -28.91 16.72 -39.37
N GLN A 170 -28.71 15.47 -39.79
CA GLN A 170 -29.14 14.99 -41.11
C GLN A 170 -30.64 15.20 -41.36
N ARG A 171 -31.48 14.89 -40.37
CA ARG A 171 -32.94 15.13 -40.48
C ARG A 171 -33.28 16.61 -40.59
N ALA A 172 -32.55 17.48 -39.91
CA ALA A 172 -32.73 18.93 -40.01
C ALA A 172 -32.32 19.43 -41.40
N GLU A 173 -31.17 18.99 -41.92
CA GLU A 173 -30.70 19.33 -43.28
C GLU A 173 -31.70 18.90 -44.35
N GLU A 174 -32.26 17.69 -44.26
CA GLU A 174 -33.29 17.20 -45.18
C GLU A 174 -34.57 18.05 -45.10
N ALA A 175 -35.00 18.43 -43.90
CA ALA A 175 -36.17 19.27 -43.70
C ALA A 175 -35.96 20.68 -44.28
N GLU A 176 -34.77 21.28 -44.07
CA GLU A 176 -34.39 22.55 -44.68
C GLU A 176 -34.35 22.48 -46.21
N ALA A 177 -33.80 21.40 -46.77
CA ALA A 177 -33.78 21.21 -48.22
C ALA A 177 -35.20 21.15 -48.80
N ARG A 178 -36.12 20.43 -48.14
CA ARG A 178 -37.54 20.39 -48.54
C ARG A 178 -38.22 21.75 -48.40
N ALA A 179 -37.93 22.49 -47.33
CA ALA A 179 -38.46 23.85 -47.15
C ALA A 179 -37.99 24.79 -48.26
N ARG A 180 -36.69 24.78 -48.60
CA ARG A 180 -36.14 25.58 -49.73
C ARG A 180 -36.79 25.22 -51.06
N GLN A 181 -37.03 23.92 -51.31
CA GLN A 181 -37.73 23.47 -52.52
C GLN A 181 -39.18 23.98 -52.56
N ALA A 182 -39.90 23.91 -51.43
CA ALA A 182 -41.27 24.41 -51.32
C ALA A 182 -41.33 25.94 -51.51
N GLU A 183 -40.42 26.69 -50.90
CA GLU A 183 -40.29 28.14 -51.10
C GLU A 183 -40.04 28.50 -52.57
N ALA A 184 -39.11 27.80 -53.23
CA ALA A 184 -38.81 28.02 -54.64
C ALA A 184 -40.02 27.72 -55.54
N TYR A 185 -40.78 26.67 -55.24
CA TYR A 185 -42.02 26.36 -55.94
C TYR A 185 -43.05 27.48 -55.77
N LEU A 186 -43.28 27.93 -54.53
CA LEU A 186 -44.22 29.01 -54.24
C LEU A 186 -43.84 30.32 -54.94
N ARG A 187 -42.55 30.67 -54.98
CA ARG A 187 -42.07 31.84 -55.74
C ARG A 187 -42.38 31.72 -57.22
N ARG A 188 -42.11 30.57 -57.85
CA ARG A 188 -42.44 30.33 -59.27
C ARG A 188 -43.94 30.42 -59.55
N VAL A 189 -44.76 29.84 -58.68
CA VAL A 189 -46.23 29.95 -58.80
C VAL A 189 -46.68 31.40 -58.70
N HIS A 190 -46.12 32.16 -57.75
CA HIS A 190 -46.43 33.58 -57.60
C HIS A 190 -46.05 34.41 -58.83
N GLU A 191 -44.84 34.19 -59.39
CA GLU A 191 -44.39 34.83 -60.63
C GLU A 191 -45.32 34.54 -61.82
N LEU A 192 -45.76 33.28 -61.97
CA LEU A 192 -46.70 32.90 -63.03
C LEU A 192 -48.06 33.59 -62.88
N LEU A 193 -48.58 33.70 -61.65
CA LEU A 193 -49.85 34.37 -61.38
C LEU A 193 -49.77 35.89 -61.57
N ALA A 194 -48.66 36.52 -61.17
CA ALA A 194 -48.44 37.95 -61.33
C ALA A 194 -48.24 38.38 -62.80
N GLY A 195 -47.72 37.49 -63.66
CA GLY A 195 -47.59 37.74 -65.10
C GLY A 195 -48.89 37.59 -65.91
N LEU A 196 -49.96 37.10 -65.28
CA LEU A 196 -51.28 36.89 -65.89
C LEU A 196 -52.27 38.06 -65.66
N SER A 197 -51.90 39.04 -64.82
CA SER A 197 -52.67 40.28 -64.57
C SER A 197 -52.14 41.46 -65.36
#